data_AF-J2Y809-F1
#
_entry.id   AF-J2Y809-F1
#
_cell.length_a   1.000
_cell.length_b   1.000
_cell.length_c   1.000
_cell.angle_alpha   90.00
_cell.angle_beta   90.00
_cell.angle_gamma   90.00
#
_symmetry.space_group_name_H-M   'P 1'
#
loop_
_entity.id
_entity.type
_entity.pdbx_description
1 polymer ?
#
loop_
_entity_poly.entity_id
_entity_poly.type
_entity_poly.pdbx_seq_one_letter_code
_entity_poly.pdbx_strand_id
1 'polypeptide(L)'
;MNPRFLLIVAGIALFFMAAVVAVYLSMFGIDRVYDQAKWGAFGDYFGGILNPIFALFAFLGVLWSLDLQMKQVRQLALDKKADEILQVVKDIDARLSSLQLTFVGKTSDIDLHILHMVAEAERGAKKAGDSPAYTNFLRISNEPGAVIESAVREMGYQVSMMFEFLKRHPQQQDGGYAPIIDYYTAKTSRLIPMLNDIGGLPEPTRAFFEAKIRNA
;
A
#
# COMPACT_ATOMS: atom_id res chain seq x y z
N MET A 1 1.76 25.69 -1.71
CA MET A 1 1.63 26.70 -0.63
C MET A 1 0.49 27.63 -1.02
N ASN A 2 -0.59 27.66 -0.24
CA ASN A 2 -1.79 28.41 -0.67
C ASN A 2 -1.48 29.91 -0.68
N PRO A 3 -1.83 30.67 -1.74
CA PRO A 3 -1.54 32.10 -1.84
C PRO A 3 -2.18 32.90 -0.69
N ARG A 4 -3.29 32.40 -0.14
CA ARG A 4 -3.96 32.95 1.04
C ARG A 4 -3.10 32.90 2.30
N PHE A 5 -2.30 31.87 2.48
CA PHE A 5 -1.40 31.74 3.65
C PHE A 5 -0.28 32.77 3.60
N LEU A 6 0.32 32.97 2.41
CA LEU A 6 1.34 34.01 2.20
C LEU A 6 0.79 35.41 2.47
N LEU A 7 -0.43 35.70 2.01
CA LEU A 7 -1.08 36.99 2.26
C LEU A 7 -1.38 37.22 3.75
N ILE A 8 -1.77 36.18 4.49
CA ILE A 8 -2.00 36.26 5.94
C ILE A 8 -0.69 36.57 6.67
N VAL A 9 0.39 35.85 6.37
CA VAL A 9 1.70 36.06 7.01
C VAL A 9 2.23 37.46 6.70
N ALA A 10 2.15 37.90 5.45
CA ALA A 10 2.55 39.25 5.05
C ALA A 10 1.71 40.34 5.75
N GLY A 11 0.40 40.13 5.87
CA GLY A 11 -0.50 41.05 6.57
C GLY A 11 -0.18 41.16 8.06
N ILE A 12 0.12 40.04 8.72
CA ILE A 12 0.53 40.01 10.13
C ILE A 12 1.86 40.76 10.33
N ALA A 13 2.85 40.52 9.46
CA ALA A 13 4.14 41.21 9.52
C ALA A 13 3.98 42.74 9.34
N LEU A 14 3.16 43.16 8.37
CA LEU A 14 2.86 44.58 8.14
C LEU A 14 2.13 45.21 9.33
N PHE A 15 1.21 44.47 9.95
CA PHE A 15 0.49 44.92 11.13
C PHE A 15 1.41 45.16 12.32
N PHE A 16 2.31 44.22 12.64
CA PHE A 16 3.28 44.40 13.71
C PHE A 16 4.20 45.59 13.44
N MET A 17 4.66 45.76 12.20
CA MET A 17 5.49 46.90 11.82
C MET A 17 4.74 48.23 12.01
N ALA A 18 3.49 48.31 11.53
CA ALA A 18 2.64 49.49 11.68
C ALA A 18 2.32 49.78 13.16
N ALA A 19 2.11 48.75 13.98
CA ALA A 19 1.83 48.90 15.41
C ALA A 19 3.02 49.48 16.17
N VAL A 20 4.24 48.99 15.94
CA VAL A 20 5.44 49.54 16.59
C VAL A 20 5.68 50.99 16.16
N VAL A 21 5.47 51.31 14.88
CA VAL A 21 5.57 52.68 14.37
C VAL A 21 4.50 53.59 15.00
N ALA A 22 3.26 53.13 15.10
CA ALA A 22 2.16 53.90 15.70
C ALA A 22 2.42 54.21 17.19
N VAL A 23 2.90 53.22 17.96
CA VAL A 23 3.29 53.41 19.37
C VAL A 23 4.44 54.42 19.47
N TYR A 24 5.47 54.31 18.63
CA TYR A 24 6.58 55.25 18.61
C TYR A 24 6.13 56.69 18.33
N LEU A 25 5.32 56.88 17.27
CA LEU A 25 4.80 58.21 16.90
C LEU A 25 3.90 58.81 17.98
N SER A 26 3.12 57.98 18.69
CA SER A 26 2.28 58.44 19.80
C SER A 26 3.08 58.93 21.01
N MET A 27 4.28 58.37 21.21
CA MET A 27 5.11 58.66 22.38
C MET A 27 6.10 59.80 22.14
N PHE A 28 6.65 59.91 20.93
CA PHE A 28 7.74 60.84 20.59
C PHE A 28 7.35 61.94 19.59
N GLY A 29 6.16 61.90 19.00
CA GLY A 29 5.71 62.89 18.01
C GLY A 29 6.36 62.71 16.63
N ILE A 30 6.14 63.70 15.75
CA ILE A 30 6.65 63.70 14.36
C ILE A 30 7.50 64.94 14.15
N ASP A 31 8.83 64.77 14.27
CA ASP A 31 9.80 65.82 13.94
C ASP A 31 10.74 65.35 12.83
N ARG A 32 11.03 66.24 11.87
CA ARG A 32 11.92 65.92 10.75
C ARG A 32 13.38 66.07 11.16
N VAL A 33 14.09 64.96 11.15
CA VAL A 33 15.53 64.91 11.41
C VAL A 33 16.27 64.73 10.09
N TYR A 34 17.19 65.65 9.77
CA TYR A 34 18.02 65.62 8.56
C TYR A 34 19.39 64.96 8.75
N ASP A 35 19.69 64.51 9.97
CA ASP A 35 20.92 63.80 10.31
C ASP A 35 20.76 62.29 10.06
N GLN A 36 21.57 61.77 9.13
CA GLN A 36 21.55 60.36 8.75
C GLN A 36 21.95 59.41 9.89
N ALA A 37 22.82 59.84 10.83
CA ALA A 37 23.23 59.01 11.96
C ALA A 37 22.05 58.70 12.90
N LYS A 38 21.13 59.66 13.07
CA LYS A 38 19.91 59.49 13.86
C LYS A 38 18.91 58.54 13.21
N TRP A 39 18.86 58.50 11.87
CA TRP A 39 18.09 57.49 11.14
C TRP A 39 18.66 56.08 11.28
N GLY A 40 20.00 55.95 11.38
CA GLY A 40 20.65 54.68 11.72
C GLY A 40 20.23 54.16 13.10
N ALA A 41 20.36 55.00 14.13
CA ALA A 41 19.95 54.64 15.49
C ALA A 41 18.44 54.32 15.62
N PHE A 42 17.60 55.02 14.85
CA PHE A 42 16.16 54.71 14.75
C PHE A 42 15.95 53.31 14.13
N GLY A 43 16.63 53.01 13.03
CA GLY A 43 16.59 51.68 12.41
C GLY A 43 17.05 50.57 13.37
N ASP A 44 18.08 50.82 14.18
CA ASP A 44 18.59 49.87 15.17
C ASP A 44 17.59 49.58 16.29
N TYR A 45 16.82 50.58 16.74
CA TYR A 45 15.76 50.38 17.73
C TYR A 45 14.65 49.46 17.22
N PHE A 46 14.12 49.73 16.03
CA PHE A 46 13.08 48.89 15.42
C PHE A 46 13.63 47.52 15.02
N GLY A 47 14.84 47.47 14.45
CA GLY A 47 15.53 46.24 14.10
C GLY A 47 15.80 45.36 15.32
N GLY A 48 16.18 45.95 16.45
CA GLY A 48 16.40 45.24 17.71
C GLY A 48 15.16 44.57 18.29
N ILE A 49 13.96 45.10 18.02
CA ILE A 49 12.68 44.54 18.47
C ILE A 49 12.10 43.58 17.42
N LEU A 50 12.07 43.98 16.17
CA LEU A 50 11.43 43.23 15.09
C LEU A 50 12.26 42.02 14.65
N ASN A 51 13.60 42.08 14.64
CA ASN A 51 14.42 40.95 14.21
C ASN A 51 14.24 39.70 15.09
N PRO A 52 14.26 39.77 16.43
CA PRO A 52 13.99 38.60 17.26
C PRO A 52 12.58 38.01 17.04
N ILE A 53 11.57 38.87 16.82
CA ILE A 53 10.19 38.44 16.53
C ILE A 53 10.14 37.71 15.18
N PHE A 54 10.74 38.28 14.13
CA PHE A 54 10.80 37.64 12.83
C PHE A 54 11.65 36.37 12.84
N ALA A 55 12.75 36.33 13.59
CA ALA A 55 13.56 35.15 13.78
C ALA A 55 12.78 34.02 14.48
N LEU A 56 11.97 34.36 15.50
CA LEU A 56 11.06 33.40 16.14
C LEU A 56 10.01 32.87 15.16
N PHE A 57 9.38 33.74 14.37
CA PHE A 57 8.42 33.31 13.35
C PHE A 57 9.06 32.45 12.27
N ALA A 58 10.26 32.80 11.81
CA ALA A 58 11.03 31.98 10.87
C ALA A 58 11.32 30.61 11.46
N PHE A 59 11.77 30.55 12.73
CA PHE A 59 12.02 29.31 13.44
C PHE A 59 10.75 28.45 13.60
N LEU A 60 9.63 29.04 14.00
CA LEU A 60 8.33 28.35 14.07
C LEU A 60 7.88 27.84 12.69
N GLY A 61 8.09 28.63 11.64
CA GLY A 61 7.80 28.23 10.26
C GLY A 61 8.61 27.00 9.83
N VAL A 62 9.90 26.95 10.18
CA VAL A 62 10.76 25.79 9.94
C VAL A 62 10.27 24.58 10.73
N LEU A 63 9.95 24.73 12.02
CA LEU A 63 9.41 23.65 12.84
C LEU A 63 8.10 23.08 12.27
N TRP A 64 7.19 23.94 11.84
CA TRP A 64 5.94 23.52 11.22
C TRP A 64 6.18 22.79 9.89
N SER A 65 7.11 23.29 9.08
CA SER A 65 7.52 22.62 7.84
C SER A 65 8.10 21.24 8.12
N LEU A 66 8.93 21.09 9.16
CA LEU A 66 9.50 19.80 9.56
C LEU A 66 8.43 18.82 10.03
N ASP A 67 7.46 19.25 10.85
CA ASP A 67 6.34 18.40 11.27
C ASP A 67 5.52 17.90 10.06
N LEU A 68 5.24 18.79 9.11
CA LEU A 68 4.53 18.41 7.88
C LEU A 68 5.35 17.42 7.04
N GLN A 69 6.65 17.65 6.89
CA GLN A 69 7.56 16.74 6.19
C GLN A 69 7.61 15.37 6.86
N MET A 70 7.68 15.31 8.19
CA MET A 70 7.68 14.05 8.94
C MET A 70 6.38 13.25 8.72
N LYS A 71 5.23 13.94 8.69
CA LYS A 71 3.93 13.33 8.38
C LYS A 71 3.89 12.78 6.96
N GLN A 72 4.40 13.53 5.98
CA GLN A 72 4.49 13.10 4.59
C GLN A 72 5.39 11.87 4.44
N VAL A 73 6.58 11.87 5.05
CA VAL A 73 7.50 10.72 5.02
C VAL A 73 6.85 9.48 5.65
N ARG A 74 6.13 9.63 6.76
CA ARG A 74 5.40 8.52 7.39
C ARG A 74 4.32 7.96 6.48
N GLN A 75 3.54 8.81 5.82
CA GLN A 75 2.52 8.37 4.88
C GLN A 75 3.13 7.62 3.68
N LEU A 76 4.19 8.18 3.09
CA LEU A 76 4.92 7.54 1.99
C LEU A 76 5.48 6.17 2.38
N ALA A 77 5.96 6.02 3.62
CA ALA A 77 6.45 4.73 4.11
C ALA A 77 5.31 3.70 4.26
N LEU A 78 4.12 4.12 4.67
CA LEU A 78 2.94 3.25 4.75
C LEU A 78 2.45 2.84 3.35
N ASP A 79 2.35 3.79 2.43
CA ASP A 79 1.93 3.54 1.04
C ASP A 79 2.90 2.60 0.34
N LYS A 80 4.22 2.83 0.49
CA LYS A 80 5.26 1.94 -0.05
C LYS A 80 5.13 0.52 0.49
N LYS A 81 4.87 0.35 1.79
CA LYS A 81 4.67 -0.98 2.39
C LYS A 81 3.44 -1.68 1.83
N ALA A 82 2.35 -0.95 1.59
CA ALA A 82 1.15 -1.50 0.96
C ALA A 82 1.42 -1.94 -0.49
N ASP A 83 2.19 -1.15 -1.25
CA ASP A 83 2.61 -1.47 -2.61
C ASP A 83 3.51 -2.70 -2.68
N GLU A 84 4.47 -2.84 -1.76
CA GLU A 84 5.34 -4.03 -1.66
C GLU A 84 4.51 -5.30 -1.44
N ILE A 85 3.52 -5.26 -0.53
CA ILE A 85 2.61 -6.38 -0.27
C ILE A 85 1.82 -6.73 -1.53
N LEU A 86 1.26 -5.73 -2.21
CA LEU A 86 0.50 -5.93 -3.44
C LEU A 86 1.36 -6.51 -4.55
N GLN A 87 2.61 -6.08 -4.69
CA GLN A 87 3.53 -6.56 -5.71
C GLN A 87 3.87 -8.05 -5.50
N VAL A 88 4.10 -8.48 -4.26
CA VAL A 88 4.33 -9.90 -3.95
C VAL A 88 3.10 -10.74 -4.30
N VAL A 89 1.90 -10.29 -3.91
CA VAL A 89 0.65 -10.99 -4.23
C VAL A 89 0.43 -11.08 -5.75
N LYS A 90 0.74 -10.02 -6.50
CA LYS A 90 0.69 -10.00 -7.97
C LYS A 90 1.70 -10.94 -8.62
N ASP A 91 2.93 -11.02 -8.12
CA ASP A 91 3.94 -11.94 -8.63
C ASP A 91 3.50 -13.40 -8.44
N ILE A 92 2.97 -13.73 -7.27
CA ILE A 92 2.42 -15.06 -6.98
C ILE A 92 1.25 -15.37 -7.94
N ASP A 93 0.33 -14.42 -8.13
CA ASP A 93 -0.80 -14.60 -9.06
C ASP A 93 -0.35 -14.83 -10.51
N ALA A 94 0.68 -14.11 -10.96
CA ALA A 94 1.24 -14.28 -12.30
C ALA A 94 1.87 -15.67 -12.48
N ARG A 95 2.63 -16.14 -11.48
CA ARG A 95 3.20 -17.50 -11.47
C ARG A 95 2.11 -18.57 -11.48
N LEU A 96 1.08 -18.42 -10.64
CA LEU A 96 -0.07 -19.33 -10.59
C LEU A 96 -0.83 -19.35 -11.93
N SER A 97 -1.00 -18.19 -12.56
CA SER A 97 -1.65 -18.08 -13.88
C SER A 97 -0.84 -18.77 -14.97
N SER A 98 0.49 -18.69 -14.93
CA SER A 98 1.38 -19.41 -15.85
C SER A 98 1.30 -20.93 -15.66
N LEU A 99 1.34 -21.40 -14.41
CA LEU A 99 1.22 -22.83 -14.09
C LEU A 99 -0.16 -23.39 -14.51
N GLN A 100 -1.22 -22.58 -14.46
CA GLN A 100 -2.55 -23.00 -14.90
C GLN A 100 -2.63 -23.33 -16.40
N LEU A 101 -1.70 -22.79 -17.21
CA LEU A 101 -1.57 -23.08 -18.63
C LEU A 101 -0.73 -24.34 -18.92
N THR A 102 -0.22 -25.04 -17.90
CA THR A 102 0.48 -26.32 -18.11
C THR A 102 -0.47 -27.32 -18.77
N PHE A 103 0.00 -27.91 -19.88
CA PHE A 103 -0.75 -28.90 -20.66
C PHE A 103 -0.95 -30.19 -19.87
N VAL A 104 -2.19 -30.67 -19.85
CA VAL A 104 -2.63 -31.88 -19.12
C VAL A 104 -2.89 -33.05 -20.08
N GLY A 105 -3.33 -32.76 -21.31
CA GLY A 105 -3.70 -33.76 -22.28
C GLY A 105 -4.62 -33.18 -23.34
N LYS A 106 -5.23 -34.02 -24.16
CA LYS A 106 -6.14 -33.59 -25.22
C LYS A 106 -7.43 -34.41 -25.14
N THR A 107 -8.59 -33.76 -25.27
CA THR A 107 -9.89 -34.42 -25.33
C THR A 107 -10.72 -33.84 -26.46
N SER A 108 -11.28 -34.68 -27.33
CA SER A 108 -12.14 -34.23 -28.45
C SER A 108 -11.53 -33.08 -29.25
N ASP A 109 -10.24 -33.19 -29.56
CA ASP A 109 -9.42 -32.17 -30.22
C ASP A 109 -9.12 -30.86 -29.48
N ILE A 110 -9.52 -30.74 -28.22
CA ILE A 110 -9.26 -29.58 -27.36
C ILE A 110 -8.09 -29.87 -26.42
N ASP A 111 -7.12 -28.95 -26.39
CA ASP A 111 -6.01 -28.99 -25.45
C ASP A 111 -6.50 -28.70 -24.04
N LEU A 112 -6.25 -29.65 -23.13
CA LEU A 112 -6.56 -29.55 -21.73
C LEU A 112 -5.35 -28.95 -20.99
N HIS A 113 -5.65 -28.08 -20.05
CA HIS A 113 -4.68 -27.39 -19.21
C HIS A 113 -5.16 -27.50 -17.76
N ILE A 114 -4.27 -27.19 -16.81
CA ILE A 114 -4.64 -27.25 -15.39
C ILE A 114 -5.83 -26.34 -15.08
N LEU A 115 -6.01 -25.20 -15.76
CA LEU A 115 -7.20 -24.34 -15.59
C LEU A 115 -8.53 -25.08 -15.83
N HIS A 116 -8.57 -26.04 -16.76
CA HIS A 116 -9.76 -26.85 -17.01
C HIS A 116 -9.99 -27.81 -15.85
N MET A 117 -8.92 -28.34 -15.25
CA MET A 117 -9.00 -29.22 -14.08
C MET A 117 -9.42 -28.46 -12.82
N VAL A 118 -9.03 -27.19 -12.69
CA VAL A 118 -9.54 -26.29 -11.65
C VAL A 118 -11.06 -26.15 -11.78
N ALA A 119 -11.57 -25.89 -12.97
CA ALA A 119 -13.02 -25.77 -13.20
C ALA A 119 -13.77 -27.09 -12.91
N GLU A 120 -13.18 -28.24 -13.28
CA GLU A 120 -13.75 -29.57 -12.94
C GLU A 120 -13.77 -29.81 -11.42
N ALA A 121 -12.74 -29.37 -10.70
CA ALA A 121 -12.69 -29.44 -9.24
C ALA A 121 -13.75 -28.53 -8.58
N GLU A 122 -13.92 -27.31 -9.09
CA GLU A 122 -14.97 -26.38 -8.64
C GLU A 122 -16.37 -26.97 -8.86
N ARG A 123 -16.59 -27.71 -9.96
CA ARG A 123 -17.84 -28.46 -10.20
C ARG A 123 -18.05 -29.62 -9.22
N GLY A 124 -16.99 -30.09 -8.55
CA GLY A 124 -17.02 -31.26 -7.69
C GLY A 124 -16.87 -32.59 -8.43
N ALA A 125 -16.15 -32.59 -9.56
CA ALA A 125 -16.00 -33.76 -10.43
C ALA A 125 -15.44 -35.01 -9.72
N LYS A 126 -14.59 -34.87 -8.68
CA LYS A 126 -14.12 -36.02 -7.88
C LYS A 126 -15.27 -36.76 -7.19
N LYS A 127 -16.24 -36.02 -6.65
CA LYS A 127 -17.41 -36.60 -5.97
C LYS A 127 -18.40 -37.19 -6.97
N ALA A 128 -18.58 -36.54 -8.11
CA ALA A 128 -19.47 -37.01 -9.17
C ALA A 128 -18.90 -38.25 -9.89
N GLY A 129 -17.58 -38.35 -10.03
CA GLY A 129 -16.92 -39.43 -10.77
C GLY A 129 -17.20 -39.41 -12.27
N ASP A 130 -17.66 -38.27 -12.81
CA ASP A 130 -18.17 -38.11 -14.17
C ASP A 130 -17.13 -37.56 -15.16
N SER A 131 -15.91 -37.29 -14.70
CA SER A 131 -14.85 -36.66 -15.48
C SER A 131 -13.63 -37.57 -15.60
N PRO A 132 -13.48 -38.29 -16.72
CA PRO A 132 -12.31 -39.14 -16.98
C PRO A 132 -11.02 -38.32 -17.04
N ALA A 133 -11.08 -37.12 -17.63
CA ALA A 133 -9.94 -36.21 -17.72
C ALA A 133 -9.45 -35.79 -16.32
N TYR A 134 -10.37 -35.40 -15.45
CA TYR A 134 -10.03 -35.02 -14.08
C TYR A 134 -9.51 -36.20 -13.25
N THR A 135 -10.11 -37.37 -13.41
CA THR A 135 -9.63 -38.60 -12.73
C THR A 135 -8.20 -38.96 -13.15
N ASN A 136 -7.90 -38.89 -14.44
CA ASN A 136 -6.53 -39.12 -14.93
C ASN A 136 -5.58 -38.01 -14.45
N PHE A 137 -6.04 -36.76 -14.40
CA PHE A 137 -5.27 -35.65 -13.84
C PHE A 137 -4.89 -35.85 -12.36
N LEU A 138 -5.82 -36.32 -11.51
CA LEU A 138 -5.51 -36.62 -10.11
C LEU A 138 -4.45 -37.73 -9.97
N ARG A 139 -4.46 -38.72 -10.88
CA ARG A 139 -3.48 -39.79 -10.91
C ARG A 139 -2.09 -39.28 -11.29
N ILE A 140 -1.96 -38.56 -12.42
CA ILE A 140 -0.68 -38.04 -12.91
C ILE A 140 -0.12 -36.91 -12.04
N SER A 141 -0.96 -36.20 -11.29
CA SER A 141 -0.53 -35.19 -10.33
C SER A 141 0.19 -35.79 -9.11
N ASN A 142 0.04 -37.09 -8.87
CA ASN A 142 0.72 -37.83 -7.81
C ASN A 142 1.83 -38.77 -8.35
N GLU A 143 2.10 -38.73 -9.65
CA GLU A 143 3.09 -39.59 -10.30
C GLU A 143 4.48 -38.93 -10.22
N PRO A 144 5.46 -39.53 -9.52
CA PRO A 144 6.77 -38.92 -9.33
C PRO A 144 7.47 -38.65 -10.67
N GLY A 145 7.92 -37.42 -10.88
CA GLY A 145 8.63 -37.02 -12.10
C GLY A 145 7.73 -36.60 -13.26
N ALA A 146 6.40 -36.64 -13.11
CA ALA A 146 5.50 -36.06 -14.09
C ALA A 146 5.61 -34.53 -14.11
N VAL A 147 5.57 -33.94 -15.30
CA VAL A 147 5.57 -32.46 -15.47
C VAL A 147 4.40 -31.84 -14.70
N ILE A 148 3.25 -32.51 -14.71
CA ILE A 148 2.03 -32.05 -14.02
C ILE A 148 2.19 -32.12 -12.50
N GLU A 149 2.80 -33.18 -11.96
CA GLU A 149 3.12 -33.28 -10.53
C GLU A 149 3.99 -32.08 -10.10
N SER A 150 5.04 -31.75 -10.86
CA SER A 150 5.90 -30.61 -10.53
C SER A 150 5.16 -29.27 -10.60
N ALA A 151 4.28 -29.07 -11.58
CA ALA A 151 3.47 -27.86 -11.70
C ALA A 151 2.47 -27.73 -10.54
N VAL A 152 1.78 -28.82 -10.17
CA VAL A 152 0.83 -28.84 -9.05
C VAL A 152 1.52 -28.61 -7.72
N ARG A 153 2.68 -29.23 -7.50
CA ARG A 153 3.49 -29.01 -6.29
C ARG A 153 3.93 -27.55 -6.18
N GLU A 154 4.38 -26.96 -7.29
CA GLU A 154 4.73 -25.53 -7.32
C GLU A 154 3.50 -24.65 -7.05
N MET A 155 2.32 -24.96 -7.58
CA MET A 155 1.09 -24.25 -7.22
C MET A 155 0.80 -24.32 -5.71
N GLY A 156 0.91 -25.51 -5.10
CA GLY A 156 0.73 -25.67 -3.66
C GLY A 156 1.72 -24.86 -2.84
N TYR A 157 2.97 -24.78 -3.29
CA TYR A 157 4.00 -23.92 -2.71
C TYR A 157 3.63 -22.44 -2.83
N GLN A 158 3.26 -21.96 -4.02
CA GLN A 158 2.86 -20.57 -4.26
C GLN A 158 1.65 -20.15 -3.42
N VAL A 159 0.63 -21.00 -3.31
CA VAL A 159 -0.55 -20.77 -2.46
C VAL A 159 -0.15 -20.69 -0.97
N SER A 160 0.71 -21.60 -0.51
CA SER A 160 1.20 -21.58 0.88
C SER A 160 2.07 -20.37 1.18
N MET A 161 2.89 -19.94 0.21
CA MET A 161 3.69 -18.73 0.29
C MET A 161 2.82 -17.48 0.40
N MET A 162 1.73 -17.39 -0.37
CA MET A 162 0.78 -16.30 -0.26
C MET A 162 0.15 -16.25 1.14
N PHE A 163 -0.30 -17.40 1.66
CA PHE A 163 -0.87 -17.48 3.00
C PHE A 163 0.13 -17.01 4.09
N GLU A 164 1.35 -17.56 4.08
CA GLU A 164 2.37 -17.19 5.07
C GLU A 164 2.77 -15.71 4.97
N PHE A 165 2.85 -15.17 3.75
CA PHE A 165 3.15 -13.76 3.52
C PHE A 165 2.05 -12.85 4.06
N LEU A 166 0.79 -13.13 3.71
CA LEU A 166 -0.36 -12.35 4.18
C LEU A 166 -0.49 -12.41 5.70
N LYS A 167 -0.36 -13.60 6.30
CA LYS A 167 -0.41 -13.79 7.76
C LYS A 167 0.62 -12.96 8.52
N ARG A 168 1.82 -12.75 7.96
CA ARG A 168 2.89 -11.93 8.58
C ARG A 168 2.68 -10.43 8.39
N HIS A 169 1.81 -10.03 7.46
CA HIS A 169 1.61 -8.64 7.07
C HIS A 169 0.13 -8.25 6.97
N PRO A 170 -0.62 -8.25 8.10
CA PRO A 170 -1.98 -7.70 8.12
C PRO A 170 -1.94 -6.19 7.82
N GLN A 171 -2.83 -5.72 6.93
CA GLN A 171 -2.86 -4.32 6.49
C GLN A 171 -3.80 -3.44 7.34
N GLN A 172 -4.83 -4.01 7.97
CA GLN A 172 -5.81 -3.26 8.78
C GLN A 172 -5.72 -3.64 10.27
N GLN A 173 -6.09 -2.69 11.14
CA GLN A 173 -6.10 -2.89 12.60
C GLN A 173 -7.01 -4.05 13.05
N ASP A 174 -8.06 -4.34 12.27
CA ASP A 174 -8.98 -5.46 12.51
C ASP A 174 -8.48 -6.80 11.94
N GLY A 175 -7.25 -6.85 11.41
CA GLY A 175 -6.68 -8.04 10.76
C GLY A 175 -7.14 -8.26 9.32
N GLY A 176 -7.94 -7.34 8.76
CA GLY A 176 -8.35 -7.34 7.36
C GLY A 176 -7.25 -6.90 6.37
N TYR A 177 -7.47 -7.16 5.09
CA TYR A 177 -6.61 -6.71 4.00
C TYR A 177 -7.32 -5.65 3.15
N ALA A 178 -6.57 -4.87 2.36
CA ALA A 178 -7.20 -3.98 1.39
C ALA A 178 -8.04 -4.78 0.37
N PRO A 179 -9.13 -4.20 -0.20
CA PRO A 179 -10.02 -4.88 -1.13
C PRO A 179 -9.31 -5.55 -2.33
N ILE A 180 -8.22 -4.95 -2.80
CA ILE A 180 -7.42 -5.50 -3.90
C ILE A 180 -6.71 -6.81 -3.50
N ILE A 181 -6.25 -6.94 -2.26
CA ILE A 181 -5.62 -8.16 -1.74
C ILE A 181 -6.69 -9.23 -1.53
N ASP A 182 -7.88 -8.85 -1.05
CA ASP A 182 -9.01 -9.77 -0.93
C ASP A 182 -9.43 -10.33 -2.30
N TYR A 183 -9.42 -9.51 -3.36
CA TYR A 183 -9.65 -9.99 -4.73
C TYR A 183 -8.65 -11.08 -5.16
N TYR A 184 -7.35 -10.87 -4.95
CA TYR A 184 -6.34 -11.89 -5.28
C TYR A 184 -6.48 -13.14 -4.40
N THR A 185 -6.79 -12.95 -3.12
CA THR A 185 -7.04 -14.07 -2.19
C THR A 185 -8.23 -14.90 -2.65
N ALA A 186 -9.33 -14.26 -3.06
CA ALA A 186 -10.52 -14.93 -3.60
C ALA A 186 -10.19 -15.64 -4.93
N LYS A 187 -9.43 -15.00 -5.82
CA LYS A 187 -8.97 -15.61 -7.07
C LYS A 187 -8.12 -16.86 -6.81
N THR A 188 -7.16 -16.81 -5.88
CA THR A 188 -6.34 -17.95 -5.48
C THR A 188 -7.17 -19.05 -4.81
N SER A 189 -8.23 -18.69 -4.09
CA SER A 189 -9.12 -19.65 -3.41
C SER A 189 -9.79 -20.63 -4.38
N ARG A 190 -9.95 -20.26 -5.66
CA ARG A 190 -10.49 -21.13 -6.72
C ARG A 190 -9.64 -22.37 -6.98
N LEU A 191 -8.34 -22.32 -6.68
CA LEU A 191 -7.43 -23.47 -6.83
C LEU A 191 -7.58 -24.50 -5.70
N ILE A 192 -8.19 -24.11 -4.58
CA ILE A 192 -8.22 -24.90 -3.35
C ILE A 192 -8.97 -26.22 -3.52
N PRO A 193 -10.16 -26.30 -4.15
CA PRO A 193 -10.83 -27.58 -4.38
C PRO A 193 -9.93 -28.59 -5.11
N MET A 194 -9.24 -28.14 -6.16
CA MET A 194 -8.33 -28.99 -6.93
C MET A 194 -7.14 -29.45 -6.10
N LEU A 195 -6.46 -28.53 -5.40
CA LEU A 195 -5.28 -28.86 -4.60
C LEU A 195 -5.62 -29.74 -3.39
N ASN A 196 -6.82 -29.56 -2.81
CA ASN A 196 -7.36 -30.42 -1.76
C ASN A 196 -7.63 -31.83 -2.27
N ASP A 197 -8.18 -31.95 -3.47
CA ASP A 197 -8.48 -33.25 -4.07
C ASP A 197 -7.22 -34.07 -4.38
N ILE A 198 -6.10 -33.38 -4.64
CA ILE A 198 -4.78 -33.98 -4.82
C ILE A 198 -4.11 -34.30 -3.47
N GLY A 199 -4.35 -33.49 -2.44
CA GLY A 199 -3.82 -33.69 -1.08
C GLY A 199 -2.51 -32.96 -0.78
N GLY A 200 -2.15 -31.93 -1.56
CA GLY A 200 -0.85 -31.26 -1.48
C GLY A 200 -0.76 -30.03 -0.56
N LEU A 201 -1.86 -29.62 0.09
CA LEU A 201 -1.90 -28.38 0.88
C LEU A 201 -1.85 -28.61 2.40
N PRO A 202 -1.06 -27.83 3.15
CA PRO A 202 -1.12 -27.81 4.62
C PRO A 202 -2.49 -27.36 5.14
N GLU A 203 -2.94 -27.95 6.26
CA GLU A 203 -4.20 -27.60 6.94
C GLU A 203 -4.42 -26.09 7.16
N PRO A 204 -3.44 -25.32 7.68
CA PRO A 204 -3.65 -23.89 7.94
C PRO A 204 -3.89 -23.08 6.66
N THR A 205 -3.15 -23.41 5.59
CA THR A 205 -3.30 -22.78 4.28
C THR A 205 -4.70 -23.05 3.73
N ARG A 206 -5.14 -24.31 3.78
CA ARG A 206 -6.47 -24.72 3.32
C ARG A 206 -7.58 -23.97 4.07
N ALA A 207 -7.52 -23.97 5.40
CA ALA A 207 -8.54 -23.34 6.23
C ALA A 207 -8.68 -21.83 5.97
N PHE A 208 -7.55 -21.14 5.72
CA PHE A 208 -7.54 -19.71 5.41
C PHE A 208 -8.29 -19.38 4.12
N PHE A 209 -7.99 -20.08 3.03
CA PHE A 209 -8.63 -19.80 1.73
C PHE A 209 -10.06 -20.34 1.67
N GLU A 210 -10.38 -21.48 2.31
CA GLU A 210 -11.77 -21.97 2.39
C GLU A 210 -12.71 -21.02 3.15
N ALA A 211 -12.21 -20.35 4.20
CA ALA A 211 -12.99 -19.33 4.90
C ALA A 211 -13.35 -18.15 3.98
N LYS A 212 -12.51 -17.84 2.99
CA LYS A 212 -12.77 -16.78 2.01
C LYS A 212 -13.80 -17.20 0.96
N ILE A 213 -13.82 -18.46 0.55
CA ILE A 213 -14.85 -19.01 -0.35
C ILE A 213 -16.24 -18.93 0.29
N ARG A 214 -16.35 -19.22 1.60
CA ARG A 214 -17.65 -19.20 2.31
C ARG A 214 -18.22 -17.80 2.53
N ASN A 215 -17.40 -16.76 2.42
CA ASN A 215 -17.75 -15.38 2.69
C ASN A 215 -17.85 -14.52 1.40
N ALA A 216 -17.68 -15.13 0.23
CA ALA A 216 -17.82 -14.52 -1.09
C ALA A 216 -19.20 -14.83 -1.69
#